data_AF-W1XSA9-F1
#
_entry.id   AF-W1XSA9-F1
#
_cell.length_a   1.000
_cell.length_b   1.000
_cell.length_c   1.000
_cell.angle_alpha   90.00
_cell.angle_beta   90.00
_cell.angle_gamma   90.00
#
_symmetry.space_group_name_H-M   'P 1'
#
loop_
_entity.id
_entity.type
_entity.pdbx_description
1 polymer ?
#
loop_
_entity_poly.entity_id
_entity_poly.type
_entity_poly.pdbx_seq_one_letter_code
_entity_poly.pdbx_strand_id
1 'polypeptide(L)'
;VIWAIIFIVTAVYTMRYAKKVSKDPQNSIIYGEYELMEVKEEHITKFEAKHGIIMLIMLVGFGIYSYGAVKYSWGMDYMAAIFFIVGVSGGIVGGLNGDQIVKSFVEGCKEMCFSAM
;
A
#
# COMPACT_ATOMS: atom_id res chain seq x y z
N VAL A 1 3.51 25.92 0.41
CA VAL A 1 2.18 26.53 0.65
C VAL A 1 1.10 25.87 -0.21
N ILE A 2 1.21 25.86 -1.55
CA ILE A 2 0.21 25.25 -2.46
C ILE A 2 -0.01 23.75 -2.18
N TRP A 3 1.06 22.97 -1.95
CA TRP A 3 0.95 21.54 -1.59
C TRP A 3 0.09 21.30 -0.34
N ALA A 4 0.30 22.10 0.71
CA ALA A 4 -0.44 21.98 1.96
C ALA A 4 -1.93 22.31 1.78
N ILE A 5 -2.25 23.28 0.93
CA ILE A 5 -3.65 23.64 0.63
C ILE A 5 -4.35 22.51 -0.10
N ILE A 6 -3.74 21.97 -1.17
CA ILE A 6 -4.31 20.84 -1.93
C ILE A 6 -4.50 19.63 -1.01
N PHE A 7 -3.49 19.30 -0.19
CA PHE A 7 -3.56 18.18 0.75
C PHE A 7 -4.70 18.32 1.77
N ILE A 8 -4.89 19.50 2.35
CA ILE A 8 -5.98 19.75 3.31
C ILE A 8 -7.34 19.64 2.62
N VAL A 9 -7.48 20.20 1.42
CA VAL A 9 -8.76 20.16 0.68
C VAL A 9 -9.12 18.73 0.31
N THR A 10 -8.17 17.94 -0.20
CA THR A 10 -8.43 16.52 -0.53
C THR A 10 -8.69 15.69 0.72
N ALA A 11 -7.92 15.88 1.81
CA ALA A 11 -8.14 15.18 3.07
C ALA A 11 -9.53 15.46 3.66
N VAL A 12 -9.96 16.73 3.68
CA VAL A 12 -11.29 17.13 4.17
C VAL A 12 -12.39 16.57 3.26
N TYR A 13 -12.20 16.61 1.94
CA TYR A 13 -13.15 16.04 0.99
C TYR A 13 -13.33 14.53 1.20
N THR A 14 -12.22 13.78 1.28
CA THR A 14 -12.22 12.33 1.52
C THR A 14 -12.84 11.99 2.87
N MET A 15 -12.51 12.71 3.94
CA MET A 15 -13.13 12.48 5.27
C MET A 15 -14.62 12.79 5.28
N ARG A 16 -15.07 13.84 4.57
CA ARG A 16 -16.49 14.15 4.43
C ARG A 16 -17.22 13.08 3.63
N TYR A 17 -16.63 12.59 2.55
CA TYR A 17 -17.18 11.50 1.74
C TYR A 17 -17.28 10.21 2.55
N ALA A 18 -16.21 9.81 3.24
CA ALA A 18 -16.19 8.64 4.12
C ALA A 18 -17.25 8.74 5.22
N LYS A 19 -17.42 9.91 5.86
CA LYS A 19 -18.45 10.13 6.88
C LYS A 19 -19.87 10.14 6.31
N LYS A 20 -20.05 10.58 5.05
CA LYS A 20 -21.34 10.55 4.35
C LYS A 20 -21.75 9.10 4.02
N VAL A 21 -20.81 8.31 3.49
CA VAL A 21 -21.00 6.88 3.21
C VAL A 21 -21.21 6.07 4.50
N SER A 22 -20.53 6.44 5.59
CA SER A 22 -20.69 5.79 6.90
C SER A 22 -22.03 6.09 7.60
N LYS A 23 -22.71 7.20 7.28
CA LYS A 23 -23.98 7.60 7.91
C LYS A 23 -25.21 7.18 7.12
N ASP A 24 -25.13 7.20 5.79
CA ASP A 24 -26.18 6.71 4.91
C ASP A 24 -25.54 5.86 3.80
N PRO A 25 -25.61 4.51 3.91
CA PRO A 25 -25.11 3.59 2.89
C PRO A 25 -25.73 3.80 1.50
N GLN A 26 -26.90 4.46 1.43
CA GLN A 26 -27.61 4.81 0.21
C GLN A 26 -26.98 5.95 -0.60
N ASN A 27 -26.02 6.69 -0.03
CA ASN A 27 -25.29 7.76 -0.73
C ASN A 27 -23.99 7.28 -1.40
N SER A 28 -23.69 5.97 -1.32
CA SER A 28 -22.59 5.37 -2.07
C SER A 28 -22.98 5.22 -3.54
N ILE A 29 -22.09 5.59 -4.45
CA ILE A 29 -22.24 5.35 -5.91
C ILE A 29 -22.44 3.85 -6.22
N ILE A 30 -22.09 2.98 -5.27
CA ILE A 30 -22.14 1.52 -5.34
C ILE A 30 -23.40 0.95 -4.65
N TYR A 31 -24.41 1.78 -4.38
CA TYR A 31 -25.66 1.33 -3.74
C TYR A 31 -26.47 0.46 -4.71
N GLY A 32 -26.32 -0.87 -4.57
CA GLY A 32 -27.00 -1.88 -5.38
C GLY A 32 -26.07 -2.95 -5.96
N GLU A 33 -24.75 -2.72 -6.00
CA GLU A 33 -23.75 -3.71 -6.43
C GLU A 33 -23.09 -4.47 -5.26
N TYR A 34 -23.53 -4.20 -4.03
CA TYR A 34 -23.01 -4.89 -2.82
C TYR A 34 -23.28 -6.39 -2.83
N GLU A 35 -24.30 -6.87 -3.56
CA GLU A 35 -24.58 -8.31 -3.70
C GLU A 35 -23.63 -9.02 -4.68
N LEU A 36 -22.94 -8.28 -5.56
CA LEU A 36 -21.95 -8.84 -6.51
C LEU A 36 -20.52 -8.81 -5.97
N MET A 37 -20.29 -7.96 -4.97
CA MET A 37 -19.05 -7.98 -4.21
C MET A 37 -19.24 -9.04 -3.13
N GLU A 38 -18.89 -10.30 -3.44
CA GLU A 38 -18.64 -11.31 -2.41
C GLU A 38 -17.66 -10.67 -1.43
N VAL A 39 -18.19 -10.17 -0.31
CA VAL A 39 -17.40 -9.83 0.86
C VAL A 39 -16.90 -11.17 1.34
N LYS A 40 -15.75 -11.60 0.80
CA LYS A 40 -14.91 -12.58 1.46
C LYS A 40 -14.76 -12.01 2.85
N GLU A 41 -15.44 -12.63 3.81
CA GLU A 41 -15.10 -12.46 5.21
C GLU A 41 -13.63 -12.87 5.29
N GLU A 42 -12.74 -11.89 5.19
CA GLU A 42 -11.35 -12.07 5.52
C GLU A 42 -11.37 -12.48 6.98
N HIS A 43 -11.25 -13.79 7.20
CA HIS A 43 -10.94 -14.36 8.49
C HIS A 43 -9.86 -13.48 9.08
N ILE A 44 -10.19 -12.76 10.16
CA ILE A 44 -9.25 -11.93 10.91
C ILE A 44 -8.14 -12.87 11.36
N THR A 45 -7.09 -12.95 10.54
CA THR A 45 -5.93 -13.78 10.81
C THR A 45 -5.32 -13.20 12.07
N LYS A 46 -5.12 -14.06 13.08
CA LYS A 46 -4.48 -13.64 14.33
C LYS A 46 -3.19 -12.92 13.98
N PHE A 47 -3.07 -11.69 14.44
CA PHE A 47 -1.90 -10.84 14.20
C PHE A 47 -0.66 -11.56 14.74
N GLU A 48 0.08 -12.23 13.86
CA GLU A 48 1.28 -12.95 14.21
C GLU A 48 2.44 -11.95 14.29
N ALA A 49 3.42 -12.17 15.18
CA ALA A 49 4.56 -11.28 15.35
C ALA A 49 5.31 -10.99 14.03
N LYS A 50 5.22 -11.90 13.06
CA LYS A 50 5.75 -11.75 11.68
C LYS A 50 5.15 -10.56 10.94
N HIS A 51 3.85 -10.28 11.11
CA HIS A 51 3.19 -9.13 10.47
C HIS A 51 3.73 -7.82 11.03
N GLY A 52 4.02 -7.77 12.34
CA GLY A 52 4.67 -6.63 12.98
C GLY A 52 6.09 -6.39 12.45
N ILE A 53 6.88 -7.45 12.21
CA ILE A 53 8.23 -7.34 11.66
C ILE A 53 8.19 -6.84 10.21
N ILE A 54 7.25 -7.32 9.39
CA ILE A 54 7.07 -6.83 8.00
C ILE A 54 6.71 -5.34 7.98
N MET A 55 5.79 -4.89 8.86
CA MET A 55 5.49 -3.47 9.00
C MET A 55 6.72 -2.65 9.37
N LEU A 56 7.57 -3.16 10.26
CA LEU A 56 8.81 -2.50 10.66
C LEU A 56 9.80 -2.43 9.49
N ILE A 57 9.98 -3.50 8.72
CA ILE A 57 10.83 -3.53 7.52
C ILE A 57 10.37 -2.49 6.50
N MET A 58 9.06 -2.39 6.28
CA MET A 58 8.49 -1.39 5.38
C MET A 58 8.76 0.04 5.89
N LEU A 59 8.57 0.30 7.18
CA LEU A 59 8.80 1.60 7.79
C LEU A 59 10.27 2.02 7.70
N VAL A 60 11.19 1.09 7.99
CA VAL A 60 12.63 1.31 7.83
C VAL A 60 13.00 1.57 6.37
N GLY A 61 12.41 0.80 5.44
CA GLY A 61 12.56 0.98 4.00
C GLY A 61 12.18 2.39 3.55
N PHE A 62 11.01 2.88 3.96
CA PHE A 62 10.57 4.25 3.68
C PHE A 62 11.44 5.31 4.35
N GLY A 63 11.93 5.06 5.56
CA GLY A 63 12.85 5.96 6.26
C GLY A 63 14.18 6.12 5.51
N ILE A 64 14.78 5.02 5.07
CA ILE A 64 16.01 5.01 4.27
C ILE A 64 15.76 5.67 2.91
N TYR A 65 14.64 5.34 2.25
CA TYR A 65 14.23 5.96 0.99
C TYR A 65 14.13 7.48 1.10
N SER A 66 13.40 7.98 2.11
CA SER A 66 13.19 9.40 2.33
C SER A 66 14.49 10.13 2.68
N TYR A 67 15.29 9.56 3.59
CA TYR A 67 16.57 10.15 3.99
C TYR A 67 17.60 10.14 2.86
N GLY A 68 17.68 9.04 2.09
CA GLY A 68 18.55 8.90 0.92
C GLY A 68 18.18 9.87 -0.20
N ALA A 69 16.88 10.04 -0.46
CA ALA A 69 16.39 10.97 -1.46
C ALA A 69 16.71 12.43 -1.12
N VAL A 70 16.53 12.83 0.15
CA VAL A 70 16.73 14.23 0.58
C VAL A 70 18.21 14.57 0.77
N LYS A 71 18.99 13.71 1.41
CA LYS A 71 20.36 14.06 1.83
C LYS A 71 21.43 13.75 0.78
N TYR A 72 21.31 12.61 0.10
CA TYR A 72 22.32 12.15 -0.85
C TYR A 72 21.93 12.37 -2.30
N SER A 73 20.73 12.94 -2.56
CA SER A 73 20.15 13.10 -3.90
C SER A 73 20.30 11.83 -4.72
N TRP A 74 20.09 10.68 -4.07
CA TRP A 74 20.23 9.37 -4.69
C TRP A 74 19.32 9.30 -5.92
N GLY A 75 19.93 8.98 -7.05
CA GLY A 75 19.24 8.80 -8.31
C GLY A 75 18.24 7.65 -8.27
N MET A 76 17.48 7.50 -9.35
CA MET A 76 16.43 6.49 -9.48
C MET A 76 16.93 5.07 -9.22
N ASP A 77 18.17 4.75 -9.60
CA ASP A 77 18.76 3.42 -9.45
C ASP A 77 18.83 2.96 -7.99
N TYR A 78 19.31 3.83 -7.10
CA TYR A 78 19.42 3.52 -5.67
C TYR A 78 18.05 3.42 -5.00
N MET A 79 17.12 4.26 -5.44
CA MET A 79 15.74 4.24 -4.97
C MET A 79 15.03 2.93 -5.34
N ALA A 80 15.19 2.48 -6.59
CA ALA A 80 14.67 1.19 -7.05
C ALA A 80 15.30 0.02 -6.29
N ALA A 81 16.61 0.06 -6.02
CA ALA A 81 17.31 -0.96 -5.27
C ALA A 81 16.76 -1.10 -3.83
N ILE A 82 16.47 0.01 -3.14
CA ILE A 82 15.88 -0.03 -1.79
C ILE A 82 14.51 -0.70 -1.82
N PHE A 83 13.64 -0.32 -2.76
CA PHE A 83 12.33 -0.95 -2.90
C PHE A 83 12.43 -2.45 -3.21
N PHE A 84 13.39 -2.84 -4.05
CA PHE A 84 13.67 -4.25 -4.33
C PHE A 84 14.10 -5.01 -3.07
N ILE A 85 15.04 -4.46 -2.30
CA ILE A 85 15.52 -5.07 -1.05
C ILE A 85 14.37 -5.19 -0.03
N VAL A 86 13.56 -4.15 0.13
CA VAL A 86 12.40 -4.16 1.04
C VAL A 86 11.37 -5.21 0.63
N GLY A 87 11.08 -5.34 -0.67
CA GLY A 87 10.16 -6.37 -1.19
C GLY A 87 10.66 -7.78 -0.96
N VAL A 88 11.92 -8.05 -1.29
CA VAL A 88 12.53 -9.39 -1.12
C VAL A 88 12.66 -9.75 0.37
N SER A 89 13.16 -8.83 1.20
CA SER A 89 13.28 -9.06 2.64
C SER A 89 11.93 -9.23 3.32
N GLY A 90 10.91 -8.47 2.92
CA GLY A 90 9.53 -8.64 3.38
C GLY A 90 8.97 -10.02 3.04
N GLY A 91 9.21 -10.52 1.81
CA GLY A 91 8.79 -11.87 1.40
C GLY A 91 9.46 -12.99 2.19
N ILE A 92 10.77 -12.86 2.47
CA ILE A 92 11.52 -13.82 3.28
C ILE A 92 10.99 -13.84 4.72
N VAL A 93 10.76 -12.68 5.34
CA VAL A 93 10.22 -12.58 6.70
C VAL A 93 8.76 -13.04 6.78
N GLY A 94 8.00 -12.86 5.70
CA GLY A 94 6.66 -13.44 5.54
C GLY A 94 6.62 -14.95 5.47
N GLY A 95 7.78 -15.63 5.41
CA GLY A 95 7.86 -17.08 5.30
C GLY A 95 7.43 -17.61 3.93
N LEU A 96 7.46 -16.75 2.90
CA LEU A 96 7.17 -17.15 1.53
C LEU A 96 8.33 -17.93 0.95
N ASN A 97 8.02 -18.97 0.18
CA ASN A 97 9.03 -19.74 -0.53
C ASN A 97 9.60 -18.92 -1.71
N GLY A 98 10.82 -19.21 -2.17
CA GLY A 98 11.47 -18.42 -3.22
C GLY A 98 10.64 -18.28 -4.50
N ASP A 99 9.96 -19.35 -4.91
CA ASP A 99 9.04 -19.35 -6.06
C ASP A 99 7.81 -18.44 -5.84
N GLN A 100 7.29 -18.40 -4.60
CA GLN A 100 6.15 -17.54 -4.24
C GLN A 100 6.55 -16.07 -4.24
N ILE A 101 7.74 -15.74 -3.73
CA ILE A 101 8.26 -14.36 -3.77
C ILE A 101 8.36 -13.87 -5.22
N VAL A 102 8.90 -14.69 -6.13
CA VAL A 102 9.02 -14.32 -7.55
C VAL A 102 7.65 -14.15 -8.20
N LYS A 103 6.72 -15.08 -7.96
CA LYS A 103 5.34 -14.97 -8.50
C LYS A 103 4.64 -13.71 -8.01
N SER A 104 4.66 -13.44 -6.71
CA SER A 104 4.05 -12.25 -6.12
C SER A 104 4.73 -10.96 -6.60
N PHE A 105 6.04 -10.97 -6.84
CA PHE A 105 6.75 -9.81 -7.38
C PHE A 105 6.33 -9.51 -8.83
N VAL A 106 6.25 -10.54 -9.69
CA VAL A 106 5.79 -10.41 -11.08
C VAL A 106 4.33 -9.95 -11.14
N GLU A 107 3.48 -10.47 -10.26
CA GLU A 107 2.08 -10.07 -10.14
C GLU A 107 1.96 -8.59 -9.75
N GLY A 108 2.74 -8.13 -8.76
CA GLY A 108 2.82 -6.72 -8.40
C GLY A 108 3.29 -5.83 -9.56
N CYS A 109 4.33 -6.23 -10.30
CA CYS A 109 4.76 -5.51 -11.50
C CYS A 109 3.64 -5.42 -12.56
N LYS A 110 2.88 -6.51 -12.75
CA LYS A 110 1.76 -6.55 -13.70
C LYS A 110 0.64 -5.58 -13.30
N GLU A 111 0.29 -5.50 -12.02
CA GLU A 111 -0.70 -4.54 -11.51
C GLU A 111 -0.24 -3.09 -11.73
N MET A 112 1.03 -2.79 -11.47
CA MET A 112 1.59 -1.45 -11.70
C MET A 112 1.53 -1.07 -13.19
N CYS A 113 1.86 -2.00 -14.10
CA CYS A 113 1.76 -1.78 -15.54
C CYS A 113 0.33 -1.59 -16.01
N PHE A 114 -0.63 -2.35 -15.45
CA PHE A 114 -2.04 -2.20 -15.79
C PHE A 114 -2.61 -0.86 -15.29
N SER A 115 -2.23 -0.43 -14.09
CA SER A 115 -2.65 0.89 -13.56
C SER A 115 -2.05 2.07 -14.32
N ALA A 116 -0.98 1.86 -15.10
CA ALA A 116 -0.36 2.88 -15.93
C ALA A 116 -0.95 2.97 -17.34
N MET A 117 -1.79 2.01 -17.75
CA MET A 117 -2.47 1.95 -19.05
C MET A 117 -3.90 2.47 -18.93
#